data_AF-A0A151JXK8-F1
#
_entry.id   AF-A0A151JXK8-F1
#
_cell.length_a   1.000
_cell.length_b   1.000
_cell.length_c   1.000
_cell.angle_alpha   90.00
_cell.angle_beta   90.00
_cell.angle_gamma   90.00
#
_symmetry.space_group_name_H-M   'P 1'
#
loop_
_entity.id
_entity.type
_entity.pdbx_description
1 polymer ?
#
loop_
_entity_poly.entity_id
_entity_poly.type
_entity_poly.pdbx_seq_one_letter_code
_entity_poly.pdbx_strand_id
1 'polypeptide(L)'
;MRPTGMALVASLVVGAFSEKGPRSRQLPSVRPLRRGERRDAFSQGVRENHNKERCDFRREGRRTKRRDSSLRAWRKKYHLAGYCSTACCVQSKLGIRRKQRSVRSRSFEGVPSPTPFKRQSRFNASASHRQADFRECISVHVGQAGVQIGNACWELYCLEHGIQPDGQMPSDKILGGGDDSFNTFFSETGAGKHVPRAVFVDLEPTVVDEVRTGTYRQLFHPEQLITGKEDAANNYARGHYTIGKEIVDLVLDRVRKLADQCTGLQGFLIFHSFGGGTGSGFTSLLMERLSVDYGKKSKLEFAIYPAPQVSTAVVEPYNSILTTHTTLEHSDCAFMVDNEAIYDICRRNLDIERPTYTNLNRLIGQIVSSITASLRFDGALNVDLTEFQTNLVPYPRIHFPLVTYAPVISAEKAYHEQLSVAEITNACFEPANQMVKCDPRHGKYMACCMLYRGDVVPKDVNAAIATIKTKRSIQFVDWCPTGFKVGINYQPPTVVPGGDLAKVQRAVCMLSNTTAIAEAWARLDHKFDLMYAKRAFVHWYVGEGMEEGEFSEAREDLAALEKDYEEVGMDSIDGEGDGAEEY
;
A
#
# COMPACT_ATOMS: atom_id res chain seq x y z
N MET A 1 -16.97 44.82 24.91
CA MET A 1 -18.19 44.83 25.75
C MET A 1 -19.34 44.18 24.98
N ARG A 2 -20.23 43.46 25.68
CA ARG A 2 -21.62 43.10 25.29
C ARG A 2 -22.56 43.89 26.25
N PRO A 3 -23.92 43.87 26.12
CA PRO A 3 -24.79 43.26 25.11
C PRO A 3 -25.19 44.33 24.04
N THR A 4 -26.37 44.46 23.40
CA THR A 4 -27.73 43.85 23.45
C THR A 4 -28.37 44.08 22.06
N GLY A 5 -29.48 43.45 21.61
CA GLY A 5 -30.37 42.45 22.22
C GLY A 5 -31.32 41.84 21.16
N MET A 6 -32.03 40.76 21.51
CA MET A 6 -32.91 40.01 20.59
C MET A 6 -34.32 40.60 20.47
N ALA A 7 -35.00 40.32 19.36
CA ALA A 7 -36.46 40.22 19.31
C ALA A 7 -36.89 39.14 18.29
N LEU A 8 -37.58 38.09 18.74
CA LEU A 8 -38.37 37.20 17.88
C LEU A 8 -39.79 37.77 17.76
N VAL A 9 -40.37 37.72 16.57
CA VAL A 9 -41.81 37.41 16.40
C VAL A 9 -41.96 36.52 15.17
N ALA A 10 -42.78 35.49 15.27
CA ALA A 10 -43.22 34.66 14.14
C ALA A 10 -44.73 34.44 14.27
N SER A 11 -45.49 34.48 13.15
CA SER A 11 -46.72 33.70 12.88
C SER A 11 -47.62 34.31 11.79
N LEU A 12 -48.03 33.44 10.83
CA LEU A 12 -49.39 33.35 10.23
C LEU A 12 -49.89 34.58 9.37
N VAL A 13 -50.87 34.49 8.44
CA VAL A 13 -51.80 33.39 8.08
C VAL A 13 -52.31 33.46 6.61
N VAL A 14 -52.42 32.30 5.95
CA VAL A 14 -53.40 31.84 4.90
C VAL A 14 -53.66 32.61 3.57
N GLY A 15 -53.72 31.83 2.47
CA GLY A 15 -54.49 32.09 1.24
C GLY A 15 -53.82 31.53 -0.02
N ALA A 16 -54.41 30.66 -0.87
CA ALA A 16 -55.70 29.96 -0.80
C ALA A 16 -55.66 28.60 -1.57
N PHE A 17 -56.68 27.75 -1.38
CA PHE A 17 -56.84 26.42 -1.99
C PHE A 17 -57.35 26.44 -3.44
N SER A 18 -57.11 25.35 -4.19
CA SER A 18 -58.15 24.76 -5.05
C SER A 18 -57.92 23.25 -5.24
N GLU A 19 -58.93 22.43 -4.99
CA GLU A 19 -58.88 20.97 -5.08
C GLU A 19 -59.35 20.45 -6.44
N LYS A 20 -58.97 19.20 -6.78
CA LYS A 20 -59.88 18.28 -7.48
C LYS A 20 -59.45 16.81 -7.32
N GLY A 21 -60.37 16.01 -6.76
CA GLY A 21 -60.18 14.58 -6.52
C GLY A 21 -60.32 13.69 -7.77
N PRO A 22 -60.12 12.37 -7.60
CA PRO A 22 -59.85 11.44 -8.71
C PRO A 22 -61.09 10.98 -9.48
N ARG A 23 -60.86 10.43 -10.69
CA ARG A 23 -61.84 9.62 -11.44
C ARG A 23 -61.22 8.30 -11.86
N SER A 24 -61.88 7.20 -11.52
CA SER A 24 -61.53 5.83 -11.91
C SER A 24 -62.07 5.48 -13.30
N ARG A 25 -61.27 4.80 -14.12
CA ARG A 25 -61.73 4.09 -15.34
C ARG A 25 -61.00 2.75 -15.55
N GLN A 26 -61.74 1.70 -15.22
CA GLN A 26 -61.77 0.33 -15.77
C GLN A 26 -60.61 -0.16 -16.67
N LEU A 27 -60.02 -1.29 -16.26
CA LEU A 27 -59.27 -2.21 -17.12
C LEU A 27 -60.21 -2.92 -18.12
N PRO A 28 -59.77 -3.20 -19.36
CA PRO A 28 -60.44 -4.13 -20.26
C PRO A 28 -60.05 -5.59 -19.98
N SER A 29 -61.03 -6.48 -19.86
CA SER A 29 -60.82 -7.92 -19.67
C SER A 29 -60.70 -8.67 -21.01
N VAL A 30 -59.75 -9.61 -21.14
CA VAL A 30 -59.69 -10.58 -22.25
C VAL A 30 -59.66 -12.01 -21.67
N ARG A 31 -60.28 -12.96 -22.40
CA ARG A 31 -60.60 -14.32 -21.92
C ARG A 31 -59.41 -15.30 -22.04
N PRO A 32 -59.37 -16.37 -21.22
CA PRO A 32 -58.38 -17.43 -21.37
C PRO A 32 -58.62 -18.30 -22.62
N LEU A 33 -57.54 -18.76 -23.24
CA LEU A 33 -57.54 -19.76 -24.31
C LEU A 33 -56.84 -21.06 -23.87
N ARG A 34 -57.15 -22.15 -24.57
CA ARG A 34 -56.94 -23.53 -24.09
C ARG A 34 -55.53 -24.07 -24.34
N ARG A 35 -55.16 -25.09 -23.55
CA ARG A 35 -54.09 -26.05 -23.90
C ARG A 35 -54.41 -26.73 -25.23
N GLY A 36 -53.44 -26.79 -26.14
CA GLY A 36 -53.50 -27.57 -27.38
C GLY A 36 -52.23 -27.37 -28.22
N GLU A 37 -51.64 -28.48 -28.67
CA GLU A 37 -50.78 -28.58 -29.86
C GLU A 37 -49.67 -27.53 -30.09
N ARG A 38 -48.50 -27.81 -29.51
CA ARG A 38 -47.18 -27.68 -30.18
C ARG A 38 -46.09 -28.43 -29.42
N ARG A 39 -46.13 -29.76 -29.53
CA ARG A 39 -44.91 -30.58 -29.46
C ARG A 39 -44.22 -30.52 -30.85
N ASP A 40 -43.12 -31.24 -31.01
CA ASP A 40 -42.39 -31.42 -32.29
C ASP A 40 -41.60 -30.19 -32.81
N ALA A 41 -41.17 -29.32 -31.89
CA ALA A 41 -40.14 -28.30 -32.15
C ALA A 41 -38.93 -28.37 -31.18
N PHE A 42 -38.89 -29.33 -30.25
CA PHE A 42 -37.90 -29.40 -29.17
C PHE A 42 -36.93 -30.60 -29.24
N SER A 43 -37.07 -31.44 -30.28
CA SER A 43 -36.45 -32.77 -30.33
C SER A 43 -35.13 -32.85 -31.12
N GLN A 44 -34.71 -31.78 -31.80
CA GLN A 44 -33.51 -31.77 -32.66
C GLN A 44 -32.37 -30.88 -32.13
N GLY A 45 -32.67 -29.72 -31.52
CA GLY A 45 -31.62 -28.81 -31.00
C GLY A 45 -30.78 -29.37 -29.84
N VAL A 46 -31.26 -30.41 -29.15
CA VAL A 46 -30.59 -30.96 -27.94
C VAL A 46 -29.42 -31.91 -28.29
N ARG A 47 -29.27 -32.36 -29.54
CA ARG A 47 -28.23 -33.33 -29.92
C ARG A 47 -26.90 -32.73 -30.43
N GLU A 48 -26.84 -31.44 -30.74
CA GLU A 48 -25.60 -30.83 -31.25
C GLU A 48 -24.74 -30.15 -30.16
N ASN A 49 -25.35 -29.60 -29.10
CA ASN A 49 -24.58 -28.94 -28.03
C ASN A 49 -23.68 -29.90 -27.23
N HIS A 50 -24.16 -31.11 -26.88
CA HIS A 50 -23.39 -32.08 -26.10
C HIS A 50 -22.08 -32.56 -26.76
N ASN A 51 -21.89 -32.38 -28.07
CA ASN A 51 -20.62 -32.67 -28.74
C ASN A 51 -19.63 -31.49 -28.72
N LYS A 52 -20.08 -30.23 -28.54
CA LYS A 52 -19.19 -29.09 -28.31
C LYS A 52 -18.65 -29.12 -26.87
N GLU A 53 -19.54 -29.26 -25.89
CA GLU A 53 -19.18 -29.30 -24.46
C GLU A 53 -18.09 -30.35 -24.15
N ARG A 54 -18.19 -31.55 -24.77
CA ARG A 54 -17.19 -32.62 -24.62
C ARG A 54 -15.83 -32.34 -25.27
N CYS A 55 -15.75 -31.39 -26.20
CA CYS A 55 -14.50 -31.01 -26.86
C CYS A 55 -13.73 -29.96 -26.06
N ASP A 56 -14.40 -28.94 -25.52
CA ASP A 56 -13.73 -27.88 -24.77
C ASP A 56 -13.39 -28.30 -23.33
N PHE A 57 -14.18 -29.17 -22.68
CA PHE A 57 -13.76 -29.82 -21.41
C PHE A 57 -12.43 -30.61 -21.54
N ARG A 58 -12.12 -31.11 -22.75
CA ARG A 58 -10.84 -31.75 -23.09
C ARG A 58 -9.69 -30.78 -23.40
N ARG A 59 -9.99 -29.48 -23.59
CA ARG A 59 -9.00 -28.38 -23.69
C ARG A 59 -8.72 -27.79 -22.31
N GLU A 60 -9.74 -27.51 -21.51
CA GLU A 60 -9.60 -27.10 -20.09
C GLU A 60 -8.73 -28.08 -19.31
N GLY A 61 -9.03 -29.38 -19.37
CA GLY A 61 -8.26 -30.45 -18.70
C GLY A 61 -6.80 -30.59 -19.16
N ARG A 62 -6.38 -29.89 -20.23
CA ARG A 62 -4.97 -29.78 -20.67
C ARG A 62 -4.33 -28.44 -20.26
N ARG A 63 -5.11 -27.37 -20.06
CA ARG A 63 -4.64 -26.09 -19.50
C ARG A 63 -4.40 -26.19 -18.00
N THR A 64 -5.33 -26.77 -17.24
CA THR A 64 -5.16 -26.99 -15.78
C THR A 64 -3.96 -27.90 -15.49
N LYS A 65 -3.82 -29.03 -16.19
CA LYS A 65 -2.63 -29.91 -16.04
C LYS A 65 -1.31 -29.24 -16.42
N ARG A 66 -1.31 -28.19 -17.27
CA ARG A 66 -0.11 -27.35 -17.47
C ARG A 66 0.14 -26.41 -16.29
N ARG A 67 -0.86 -25.66 -15.83
CA ARG A 67 -0.73 -24.76 -14.64
C ARG A 67 -0.24 -25.52 -13.40
N ASP A 68 -0.82 -26.69 -13.14
CA ASP A 68 -0.45 -27.60 -12.05
C ASP A 68 0.99 -28.14 -12.19
N SER A 69 1.43 -28.46 -13.42
CA SER A 69 2.83 -28.85 -13.67
C SER A 69 3.83 -27.73 -13.38
N SER A 70 3.47 -26.45 -13.62
CA SER A 70 4.32 -25.30 -13.26
C SER A 70 4.41 -25.10 -11.74
N LEU A 71 3.31 -25.24 -10.99
CA LEU A 71 3.32 -25.19 -9.52
C LEU A 71 4.21 -26.29 -8.92
N ARG A 72 4.13 -27.53 -9.43
CA ARG A 72 4.97 -28.65 -8.97
C ARG A 72 6.44 -28.48 -9.38
N ALA A 73 6.72 -27.88 -10.54
CA ALA A 73 8.08 -27.51 -10.95
C ALA A 73 8.67 -26.36 -10.09
N TRP A 74 7.84 -25.39 -9.70
CA TRP A 74 8.21 -24.27 -8.83
C TRP A 74 8.56 -24.76 -7.42
N ARG A 75 7.73 -25.63 -6.81
CA ARG A 75 8.05 -26.29 -5.53
C ARG A 75 9.39 -27.03 -5.57
N LYS A 76 9.74 -27.70 -6.69
CA LYS A 76 11.07 -28.33 -6.87
C LYS A 76 12.22 -27.32 -7.02
N LYS A 77 11.99 -26.14 -7.59
CA LYS A 77 13.03 -25.12 -7.77
C LYS A 77 13.42 -24.46 -6.45
N TYR A 78 12.45 -24.17 -5.59
CA TYR A 78 12.70 -23.54 -4.28
C TYR A 78 13.39 -24.47 -3.28
N HIS A 79 13.12 -25.79 -3.34
CA HIS A 79 13.82 -26.76 -2.48
C HIS A 79 15.33 -26.86 -2.74
N LEU A 80 15.83 -26.47 -3.93
CA LEU A 80 17.27 -26.35 -4.21
C LEU A 80 17.85 -24.98 -3.86
N ALA A 81 17.05 -23.91 -3.86
CA ALA A 81 17.51 -22.57 -3.51
C ALA A 81 17.83 -22.43 -2.00
N GLY A 82 17.08 -23.13 -1.14
CA GLY A 82 17.19 -23.04 0.33
C GLY A 82 18.49 -23.58 0.97
N TYR A 83 19.46 -24.04 0.18
CA TYR A 83 20.69 -24.70 0.67
C TYR A 83 22.01 -23.94 0.38
N CYS A 84 21.96 -22.66 0.00
CA CYS A 84 23.15 -21.87 -0.38
C CYS A 84 23.35 -20.57 0.43
N SER A 85 23.02 -20.56 1.73
CA SER A 85 23.25 -19.40 2.62
C SER A 85 23.89 -19.73 3.99
N THR A 86 24.16 -21.00 4.29
CA THR A 86 24.60 -21.47 5.63
C THR A 86 25.85 -22.36 5.56
N ALA A 87 26.90 -21.86 4.89
CA ALA A 87 28.17 -22.57 4.70
C ALA A 87 29.41 -21.74 5.08
N CYS A 88 29.35 -20.96 6.17
CA CYS A 88 30.50 -20.17 6.64
C CYS A 88 30.67 -20.12 8.18
N CYS A 89 30.34 -21.19 8.91
CA CYS A 89 30.87 -21.44 10.26
C CYS A 89 30.79 -22.92 10.66
N VAL A 90 31.44 -23.27 11.78
CA VAL A 90 31.41 -24.58 12.50
C VAL A 90 32.01 -25.79 11.77
N GLN A 91 33.34 -25.84 11.86
CA GLN A 91 34.21 -27.02 12.02
C GLN A 91 33.57 -28.44 12.03
N SER A 92 33.87 -29.17 10.96
CA SER A 92 34.22 -30.60 10.93
C SER A 92 34.20 -31.41 12.25
N LYS A 93 33.19 -32.29 12.41
CA LYS A 93 33.26 -33.49 13.27
C LYS A 93 32.53 -34.67 12.61
N LEU A 94 33.18 -35.83 12.63
CA LEU A 94 32.66 -37.17 12.26
C LEU A 94 32.29 -37.33 10.75
N GLY A 95 32.55 -38.47 10.09
CA GLY A 95 33.33 -39.64 10.53
C GLY A 95 32.75 -40.97 10.06
N ILE A 96 32.82 -41.31 8.76
CA ILE A 96 32.37 -42.61 8.23
C ILE A 96 33.52 -43.42 7.64
N ARG A 97 33.56 -44.71 8.00
CA ARG A 97 34.57 -45.71 7.65
C ARG A 97 34.48 -46.14 6.18
N ARG A 98 35.62 -46.40 5.52
CA ARG A 98 35.89 -47.69 4.80
C ARG A 98 37.28 -47.76 4.14
N LYS A 99 38.22 -48.47 4.78
CA LYS A 99 38.78 -49.77 4.33
C LYS A 99 39.97 -50.18 5.21
N GLN A 100 40.06 -51.46 5.55
CA GLN A 100 41.26 -52.03 6.16
C GLN A 100 42.30 -52.31 5.07
N ARG A 101 43.57 -51.98 5.33
CA ARG A 101 44.70 -52.87 5.01
C ARG A 101 45.91 -52.53 5.89
N SER A 102 46.61 -53.59 6.29
CA SER A 102 47.65 -53.62 7.32
C SER A 102 49.03 -53.14 6.82
N VAL A 103 49.98 -53.03 7.77
CA VAL A 103 51.44 -53.25 7.65
C VAL A 103 52.37 -52.04 7.90
N ARG A 104 53.22 -52.21 8.94
CA ARG A 104 54.52 -51.55 9.26
C ARG A 104 54.54 -50.16 9.90
N SER A 105 55.75 -49.80 10.36
CA SER A 105 56.05 -49.03 11.56
C SER A 105 57.46 -48.37 11.52
N ARG A 106 57.78 -47.57 12.55
CA ARG A 106 59.00 -46.72 12.74
C ARG A 106 58.93 -45.38 11.98
N SER A 107 59.46 -44.25 12.48
CA SER A 107 60.19 -43.97 13.75
C SER A 107 60.01 -42.50 14.21
N PHE A 108 60.48 -42.18 15.43
CA PHE A 108 60.52 -40.83 16.03
C PHE A 108 61.46 -39.86 15.30
N GLU A 109 61.22 -38.53 15.41
CA GLU A 109 62.08 -37.53 16.11
C GLU A 109 61.57 -36.07 15.92
N GLY A 110 62.02 -35.13 16.79
CA GLY A 110 62.05 -33.67 16.52
C GLY A 110 60.91 -32.76 17.05
N VAL A 111 61.23 -31.88 18.02
CA VAL A 111 60.38 -30.85 18.69
C VAL A 111 61.32 -29.76 19.29
N PRO A 112 61.00 -28.44 19.50
CA PRO A 112 59.89 -27.56 19.07
C PRO A 112 60.29 -26.17 18.45
N SER A 113 59.26 -25.41 18.03
CA SER A 113 59.07 -23.92 18.13
C SER A 113 60.16 -22.87 17.74
N PRO A 114 59.80 -21.87 16.90
CA PRO A 114 60.51 -20.59 16.77
C PRO A 114 59.83 -19.41 17.51
N THR A 115 60.60 -18.36 17.83
CA THR A 115 60.13 -17.04 18.29
C THR A 115 60.56 -15.92 17.31
N PRO A 116 59.92 -14.72 17.33
CA PRO A 116 59.68 -13.99 16.08
C PRO A 116 60.72 -12.93 15.72
N PHE A 117 60.89 -12.71 14.41
CA PHE A 117 61.57 -11.52 13.86
C PHE A 117 60.55 -10.55 13.25
N LYS A 118 60.64 -9.27 13.61
CA LYS A 118 59.71 -8.23 13.13
C LYS A 118 60.07 -7.79 11.70
N ARG A 119 59.07 -7.69 10.83
CA ARG A 119 59.11 -6.83 9.64
C ARG A 119 57.83 -5.99 9.61
N GLN A 120 57.96 -4.67 9.66
CA GLN A 120 56.83 -3.75 9.58
C GLN A 120 56.51 -3.47 8.10
N SER A 121 55.32 -3.84 7.65
CA SER A 121 54.69 -3.26 6.47
C SER A 121 53.53 -2.37 6.93
N ARG A 122 53.64 -1.06 6.71
CA ARG A 122 52.48 -0.16 6.81
C ARG A 122 51.60 -0.40 5.59
N PHE A 123 50.60 -1.25 5.71
CA PHE A 123 49.48 -1.22 4.78
C PHE A 123 48.57 -0.05 5.17
N ASN A 124 48.59 1.00 4.34
CA ASN A 124 47.58 2.05 4.44
C ASN A 124 46.22 1.42 4.17
N ALA A 125 45.28 1.56 5.10
CA ALA A 125 43.87 1.32 4.83
C ALA A 125 43.37 2.48 3.94
N SER A 126 43.64 2.37 2.63
CA SER A 126 42.99 3.22 1.64
C SER A 126 41.48 2.98 1.75
N ALA A 127 40.75 3.97 2.25
CA ALA A 127 39.30 3.94 2.27
C ALA A 127 38.81 3.85 0.81
N SER A 128 38.50 2.62 0.37
CA SER A 128 37.76 2.40 -0.85
C SER A 128 36.47 3.20 -0.71
N HIS A 129 36.29 4.23 -1.54
CA HIS A 129 34.99 4.85 -1.67
C HIS A 129 33.99 3.73 -1.96
N ARG A 130 33.06 3.51 -1.03
CA ARG A 130 31.79 2.91 -1.42
C ARG A 130 31.20 3.91 -2.38
N GLN A 131 31.13 3.55 -3.65
CA GLN A 131 30.36 4.32 -4.61
C GLN A 131 28.95 4.37 -4.02
N ALA A 132 28.47 5.57 -3.68
CA ALA A 132 27.13 5.74 -3.18
C ALA A 132 26.20 5.44 -4.35
N ASP A 133 25.66 4.22 -4.38
CA ASP A 133 24.57 3.88 -5.27
C ASP A 133 23.41 4.79 -4.87
N PHE A 134 23.21 5.87 -5.63
CA PHE A 134 22.09 6.78 -5.43
C PHE A 134 20.80 6.02 -5.73
N ARG A 135 19.81 6.21 -4.84
CA ARG A 135 18.59 5.41 -4.76
C ARG A 135 17.38 6.30 -4.98
N GLU A 136 17.35 7.00 -6.11
CA GLU A 136 16.33 8.00 -6.34
C GLU A 136 14.93 7.38 -6.42
N CYS A 137 13.95 8.06 -5.84
CA CYS A 137 12.55 7.68 -5.81
C CYS A 137 11.73 8.83 -6.38
N ILE A 138 10.79 8.54 -7.29
CA ILE A 138 9.89 9.56 -7.85
C ILE A 138 8.51 9.41 -7.18
N SER A 139 8.02 10.48 -6.56
CA SER A 139 6.67 10.50 -5.99
C SER A 139 5.68 11.08 -7.01
N VAL A 140 4.57 10.38 -7.26
CA VAL A 140 3.49 10.86 -8.14
C VAL A 140 2.21 10.98 -7.32
N HIS A 141 1.62 12.17 -7.32
CA HIS A 141 0.44 12.53 -6.53
C HIS A 141 -0.73 12.75 -7.49
N VAL A 142 -1.76 11.90 -7.40
CA VAL A 142 -2.86 11.84 -8.39
C VAL A 142 -4.20 12.22 -7.77
N GLY A 143 -4.83 13.26 -8.33
CA GLY A 143 -6.11 13.80 -7.91
C GLY A 143 -6.06 14.52 -6.56
N GLN A 144 -7.11 15.29 -6.24
CA GLN A 144 -7.24 16.10 -5.03
C GLN A 144 -6.58 15.49 -3.79
N ALA A 145 -6.96 14.26 -3.43
CA ALA A 145 -6.54 13.67 -2.17
C ALA A 145 -5.07 13.21 -2.19
N GLY A 146 -4.57 12.73 -3.33
CA GLY A 146 -3.15 12.45 -3.55
C GLY A 146 -2.29 13.72 -3.48
N VAL A 147 -2.77 14.81 -4.08
CA VAL A 147 -2.13 16.14 -4.05
C VAL A 147 -2.10 16.71 -2.62
N GLN A 148 -3.22 16.65 -1.88
CA GLN A 148 -3.31 17.17 -0.51
C GLN A 148 -2.49 16.37 0.51
N ILE A 149 -2.42 15.03 0.38
CA ILE A 149 -1.46 14.21 1.15
C ILE A 149 -0.03 14.58 0.75
N GLY A 150 0.26 14.70 -0.55
CA GLY A 150 1.58 15.08 -1.04
C GLY A 150 2.09 16.38 -0.43
N ASN A 151 1.26 17.42 -0.38
CA ASN A 151 1.60 18.70 0.23
C ASN A 151 2.02 18.55 1.71
N ALA A 152 1.27 17.77 2.50
CA ALA A 152 1.60 17.47 3.90
C ALA A 152 2.87 16.59 4.05
N CYS A 153 3.10 15.64 3.15
CA CYS A 153 4.32 14.82 3.12
C CYS A 153 5.57 15.68 2.82
N TRP A 154 5.51 16.55 1.81
CA TRP A 154 6.63 17.41 1.41
C TRP A 154 6.90 18.54 2.41
N GLU A 155 5.87 19.09 3.07
CA GLU A 155 6.03 19.96 4.26
C GLU A 155 6.87 19.25 5.34
N LEU A 156 6.49 18.03 5.71
CA LEU A 156 7.19 17.26 6.72
C LEU A 156 8.61 16.85 6.28
N TYR A 157 8.83 16.49 5.01
CA TYR A 157 10.17 16.20 4.49
C TYR A 157 11.09 17.42 4.55
N CYS A 158 10.59 18.61 4.20
CA CYS A 158 11.39 19.83 4.30
C CYS A 158 11.79 20.10 5.76
N LEU A 159 10.85 19.94 6.70
CA LEU A 159 11.12 20.09 8.13
C LEU A 159 12.08 19.03 8.69
N GLU A 160 11.98 17.78 8.23
CA GLU A 160 12.87 16.67 8.64
C GLU A 160 14.31 16.81 8.14
N HIS A 161 14.51 17.51 7.01
CA HIS A 161 15.84 17.75 6.43
C HIS A 161 16.35 19.19 6.63
N GLY A 162 15.57 20.09 7.22
CA GLY A 162 15.96 21.49 7.45
C GLY A 162 15.95 22.38 6.20
N ILE A 163 15.21 21.97 5.16
CA ILE A 163 15.05 22.71 3.90
C ILE A 163 13.95 23.78 4.08
N GLN A 164 14.23 25.01 3.64
CA GLN A 164 13.27 26.12 3.70
C GLN A 164 12.23 26.06 2.56
N PRO A 165 11.07 26.76 2.67
CA PRO A 165 10.00 26.69 1.65
C PRO A 165 10.37 27.24 0.26
N ASP A 166 11.50 27.94 0.12
CA ASP A 166 12.10 28.36 -1.15
C ASP A 166 13.01 27.29 -1.79
N GLY A 167 13.30 26.21 -1.05
CA GLY A 167 14.22 25.11 -1.41
C GLY A 167 15.67 25.33 -0.97
N GLN A 168 16.02 26.42 -0.27
CA GLN A 168 17.37 26.61 0.27
C GLN A 168 17.60 25.77 1.53
N MET A 169 18.84 25.32 1.73
CA MET A 169 19.26 24.55 2.91
C MET A 169 20.35 25.33 3.66
N PRO A 170 20.04 26.04 4.77
CA PRO A 170 20.99 26.96 5.42
C PRO A 170 22.11 26.31 6.25
N SER A 171 22.13 24.97 6.36
CA SER A 171 23.15 24.25 7.14
C SER A 171 24.49 24.20 6.40
N ASP A 172 25.61 24.37 7.12
CA ASP A 172 27.01 24.35 6.61
C ASP A 172 27.48 23.01 5.98
N LYS A 173 26.57 22.14 5.53
CA LYS A 173 26.90 21.03 4.62
C LYS A 173 27.14 21.59 3.21
N ILE A 174 28.41 21.86 2.95
CA ILE A 174 29.01 22.42 1.72
C ILE A 174 28.44 21.80 0.43
N LEU A 175 28.15 22.65 -0.56
CA LEU A 175 27.84 22.25 -1.94
C LEU A 175 28.88 21.24 -2.46
N GLY A 176 28.43 20.02 -2.81
CA GLY A 176 29.26 19.06 -3.54
C GLY A 176 30.07 18.05 -2.71
N GLY A 177 29.72 17.77 -1.44
CA GLY A 177 30.07 16.46 -0.86
C GLY A 177 30.04 16.29 0.65
N GLY A 178 29.15 15.41 1.15
CA GLY A 178 29.26 14.86 2.51
C GLY A 178 28.07 14.04 3.01
N ASP A 179 27.75 12.90 2.37
CA ASP A 179 26.70 11.93 2.76
C ASP A 179 25.28 12.51 2.90
N ASP A 180 24.59 12.62 1.75
CA ASP A 180 23.26 13.23 1.63
C ASP A 180 22.21 12.21 1.18
N SER A 181 21.81 11.34 2.12
CA SER A 181 20.77 10.31 1.93
C SER A 181 19.40 10.86 1.49
N PHE A 182 19.19 12.18 1.55
CA PHE A 182 17.96 12.85 1.10
C PHE A 182 17.94 13.18 -0.40
N ASN A 183 19.08 13.10 -1.10
CA ASN A 183 19.15 13.26 -2.57
C ASN A 183 18.46 12.11 -3.33
N THR A 184 17.97 11.10 -2.60
CA THR A 184 17.01 10.09 -3.08
C THR A 184 15.63 10.71 -3.39
N PHE A 185 15.20 11.73 -2.64
CA PHE A 185 13.89 12.40 -2.80
C PHE A 185 14.01 13.82 -3.36
N PHE A 186 15.17 14.46 -3.27
CA PHE A 186 15.43 15.80 -3.83
C PHE A 186 16.48 15.74 -4.95
N SER A 187 16.45 16.72 -5.86
CA SER A 187 17.55 17.04 -6.77
C SER A 187 18.14 18.41 -6.41
N GLU A 188 19.46 18.49 -6.34
CA GLU A 188 20.17 19.77 -6.15
C GLU A 188 20.26 20.51 -7.50
N THR A 189 19.99 21.81 -7.48
CA THR A 189 20.27 22.71 -8.61
C THR A 189 21.52 23.53 -8.31
N GLY A 190 22.25 23.96 -9.34
CA GLY A 190 23.50 24.74 -9.21
C GLY A 190 23.39 26.12 -8.54
N ALA A 191 22.24 26.44 -7.94
CA ALA A 191 21.99 27.61 -7.10
C ALA A 191 21.78 27.24 -5.61
N GLY A 192 22.17 26.02 -5.19
CA GLY A 192 21.98 25.49 -3.82
C GLY A 192 20.53 25.14 -3.47
N LYS A 193 19.59 25.33 -4.42
CA LYS A 193 18.17 25.04 -4.22
C LYS A 193 17.89 23.56 -4.48
N HIS A 194 17.25 22.92 -3.51
CA HIS A 194 16.77 21.54 -3.56
C HIS A 194 15.34 21.50 -4.10
N VAL A 195 15.09 20.64 -5.09
CA VAL A 195 13.78 20.49 -5.74
C VAL A 195 13.27 19.06 -5.52
N PRO A 196 12.03 18.85 -5.04
CA PRO A 196 11.42 17.53 -4.91
C PRO A 196 11.41 16.74 -6.22
N ARG A 197 11.70 15.44 -6.15
CA ARG A 197 11.46 14.45 -7.22
C ARG A 197 9.98 14.04 -7.24
N ALA A 198 9.11 15.04 -7.36
CA ALA A 198 7.66 14.91 -7.31
C ALA A 198 7.02 15.24 -8.66
N VAL A 199 5.87 14.63 -8.95
CA VAL A 199 4.90 15.08 -9.95
C VAL A 199 3.54 15.15 -9.28
N PHE A 200 2.82 16.25 -9.48
CA PHE A 200 1.43 16.41 -9.05
C PHE A 200 0.56 16.48 -10.28
N VAL A 201 -0.49 15.66 -10.32
CA VAL A 201 -1.41 15.55 -11.45
C VAL A 201 -2.83 15.63 -10.93
N ASP A 202 -3.61 16.56 -11.45
CA ASP A 202 -5.05 16.56 -11.27
C ASP A 202 -5.74 16.97 -12.58
N LEU A 203 -6.97 16.50 -12.80
CA LEU A 203 -7.78 16.85 -13.98
C LEU A 203 -8.50 18.20 -13.78
N GLU A 204 -8.69 18.62 -12.53
CA GLU A 204 -9.11 19.98 -12.15
C GLU A 204 -7.90 20.82 -11.67
N PRO A 205 -7.79 22.12 -12.03
CA PRO A 205 -6.66 22.95 -11.58
C PRO A 205 -6.69 23.31 -10.09
N THR A 206 -7.87 23.37 -9.45
CA THR A 206 -8.10 24.01 -8.14
C THR A 206 -7.10 23.60 -7.06
N VAL A 207 -6.91 22.30 -6.84
CA VAL A 207 -6.09 21.77 -5.74
C VAL A 207 -4.58 21.92 -6.01
N VAL A 208 -4.18 21.92 -7.28
CA VAL A 208 -2.79 22.16 -7.69
C VAL A 208 -2.48 23.66 -7.68
N ASP A 209 -3.46 24.52 -7.94
CA ASP A 209 -3.33 25.98 -7.79
C ASP A 209 -3.16 26.41 -6.31
N GLU A 210 -3.72 25.66 -5.34
CA GLU A 210 -3.36 25.82 -3.92
C GLU A 210 -1.86 25.57 -3.69
N VAL A 211 -1.27 24.54 -4.32
CA VAL A 211 0.18 24.26 -4.23
C VAL A 211 1.02 25.34 -4.95
N ARG A 212 0.54 25.86 -6.08
CA ARG A 212 1.19 26.97 -6.83
C ARG A 212 1.11 28.32 -6.11
N THR A 213 0.22 28.49 -5.13
CA THR A 213 0.00 29.78 -4.42
C THR A 213 0.40 29.75 -2.94
N GLY A 214 0.41 28.58 -2.30
CA GLY A 214 0.72 28.39 -0.88
C GLY A 214 2.20 28.53 -0.51
N THR A 215 2.53 28.17 0.74
CA THR A 215 3.85 28.37 1.36
C THR A 215 5.00 27.79 0.54
N TYR A 216 4.84 26.57 0.01
CA TYR A 216 5.85 25.83 -0.74
C TYR A 216 5.81 26.08 -2.27
N ARG A 217 5.12 27.13 -2.73
CA ARG A 217 5.01 27.51 -4.16
C ARG A 217 6.34 27.67 -4.91
N GLN A 218 7.44 27.94 -4.18
CA GLN A 218 8.77 28.07 -4.76
C GLN A 218 9.56 26.76 -4.76
N LEU A 219 9.19 25.77 -3.95
CA LEU A 219 9.92 24.51 -3.79
C LEU A 219 9.90 23.67 -5.09
N PHE A 220 8.70 23.41 -5.62
CA PHE A 220 8.47 22.58 -6.80
C PHE A 220 8.84 23.30 -8.11
N HIS A 221 9.17 22.53 -9.16
CA HIS A 221 9.31 23.07 -10.52
C HIS A 221 7.91 23.20 -11.16
N PRO A 222 7.56 24.31 -11.84
CA PRO A 222 6.20 24.51 -12.35
C PRO A 222 5.77 23.46 -13.38
N GLU A 223 6.72 22.83 -14.09
CA GLU A 223 6.42 21.72 -15.01
C GLU A 223 6.03 20.40 -14.30
N GLN A 224 6.29 20.25 -13.00
CA GLN A 224 5.87 19.11 -12.19
C GLN A 224 4.42 19.22 -11.71
N LEU A 225 3.81 20.41 -11.83
CA LEU A 225 2.47 20.73 -11.35
C LEU A 225 1.51 20.72 -12.54
N ILE A 226 0.98 19.53 -12.86
CA ILE A 226 0.22 19.23 -14.08
C ILE A 226 -1.27 19.32 -13.78
N THR A 227 -2.01 20.06 -14.60
CA THR A 227 -3.43 20.36 -14.40
C THR A 227 -4.21 20.23 -15.69
N GLY A 228 -5.31 19.48 -15.66
CA GLY A 228 -6.32 19.46 -16.71
C GLY A 228 -7.21 20.70 -16.71
N LYS A 229 -8.40 20.58 -17.31
CA LYS A 229 -9.42 21.65 -17.39
C LYS A 229 -10.81 21.20 -16.91
N GLU A 230 -11.01 19.90 -16.72
CA GLU A 230 -12.31 19.26 -16.55
C GLU A 230 -12.11 17.98 -15.74
N ASP A 231 -12.81 17.82 -14.62
CA ASP A 231 -12.62 16.67 -13.74
C ASP A 231 -13.24 15.37 -14.29
N ALA A 232 -12.79 14.23 -13.75
CA ALA A 232 -13.43 12.94 -13.91
C ALA A 232 -14.84 12.86 -13.27
N ALA A 233 -15.30 13.88 -12.53
CA ALA A 233 -16.62 13.98 -11.91
C ALA A 233 -17.00 12.75 -11.06
N ASN A 234 -16.03 12.21 -10.32
CA ASN A 234 -16.14 10.95 -9.56
C ASN A 234 -16.51 9.71 -10.40
N ASN A 235 -16.14 9.67 -11.68
CA ASN A 235 -16.36 8.53 -12.58
C ASN A 235 -15.01 7.95 -13.04
N TYR A 236 -14.72 6.69 -12.69
CA TYR A 236 -13.54 5.94 -13.17
C TYR A 236 -13.36 6.02 -14.69
N ALA A 237 -14.46 5.88 -15.46
CA ALA A 237 -14.40 5.84 -16.91
C ALA A 237 -13.90 7.16 -17.51
N ARG A 238 -14.17 8.31 -16.88
CA ARG A 238 -13.62 9.61 -17.30
C ARG A 238 -12.13 9.74 -17.00
N GLY A 239 -11.71 9.26 -15.83
CA GLY A 239 -10.31 9.22 -15.43
C GLY A 239 -9.46 8.28 -16.30
N HIS A 240 -10.06 7.21 -16.83
CA HIS A 240 -9.36 6.16 -17.59
C HIS A 240 -9.55 6.24 -19.12
N TYR A 241 -10.80 6.34 -19.61
CA TYR A 241 -11.13 6.16 -21.03
C TYR A 241 -11.24 7.45 -21.85
N THR A 242 -11.73 8.55 -21.28
CA THR A 242 -11.87 9.83 -21.99
C THR A 242 -10.81 10.85 -21.55
N ILE A 243 -11.11 11.70 -20.56
CA ILE A 243 -10.27 12.84 -20.16
C ILE A 243 -8.83 12.44 -19.81
N GLY A 244 -8.65 11.31 -19.11
CA GLY A 244 -7.31 10.83 -18.73
C GLY A 244 -6.36 10.59 -19.90
N LYS A 245 -6.87 10.17 -21.06
CA LYS A 245 -6.04 9.92 -22.25
C LYS A 245 -5.51 11.20 -22.90
N GLU A 246 -6.14 12.35 -22.67
CA GLU A 246 -5.66 13.63 -23.18
C GLU A 246 -4.41 14.15 -22.42
N ILE A 247 -4.24 13.71 -21.16
CA ILE A 247 -3.16 14.21 -20.28
C ILE A 247 -2.08 13.17 -19.97
N VAL A 248 -2.34 11.87 -20.17
CA VAL A 248 -1.40 10.79 -19.78
C VAL A 248 -0.03 10.92 -20.44
N ASP A 249 0.03 11.23 -21.75
CA ASP A 249 1.31 11.38 -22.46
C ASP A 249 2.14 12.55 -21.92
N LEU A 250 1.48 13.67 -21.58
CA LEU A 250 2.11 14.82 -20.92
C LEU A 250 2.66 14.47 -19.54
N VAL A 251 1.94 13.65 -18.76
CA VAL A 251 2.39 13.17 -17.45
C VAL A 251 3.60 12.24 -17.61
N LEU A 252 3.54 11.29 -18.55
CA LEU A 252 4.63 10.35 -18.83
C LEU A 252 5.91 11.06 -19.27
N ASP A 253 5.83 12.08 -20.14
CA ASP A 253 7.01 12.87 -20.54
C ASP A 253 7.62 13.66 -19.37
N ARG A 254 6.81 14.11 -18.42
CA ARG A 254 7.32 14.81 -17.21
C ARG A 254 7.92 13.83 -16.20
N VAL A 255 7.33 12.65 -16.03
CA VAL A 255 7.93 11.55 -15.23
C VAL A 255 9.24 11.09 -15.88
N ARG A 256 9.29 10.94 -17.20
CA ARG A 256 10.49 10.58 -17.97
C ARG A 256 11.61 11.60 -17.79
N LYS A 257 11.30 12.90 -17.90
CA LYS A 257 12.26 14.00 -17.63
C LYS A 257 12.84 13.96 -16.21
N LEU A 258 12.12 13.44 -15.21
CA LEU A 258 12.65 13.21 -13.86
C LEU A 258 13.43 11.90 -13.76
N ALA A 259 13.01 10.83 -14.43
CA ALA A 259 13.74 9.57 -14.50
C ALA A 259 15.11 9.74 -15.17
N ASP A 260 15.22 10.58 -16.21
CA ASP A 260 16.47 10.96 -16.86
C ASP A 260 17.39 11.82 -15.97
N GLN A 261 16.86 12.41 -14.88
CA GLN A 261 17.61 13.10 -13.82
C GLN A 261 17.99 12.18 -12.64
N CYS A 262 17.70 10.89 -12.73
CA CYS A 262 18.05 9.88 -11.73
C CYS A 262 19.15 8.96 -12.26
N THR A 263 20.21 8.79 -11.49
CA THR A 263 21.33 7.89 -11.81
C THR A 263 21.03 6.43 -11.49
N GLY A 264 20.16 6.17 -10.51
CA GLY A 264 19.84 4.85 -9.96
C GLY A 264 18.39 4.69 -9.51
N LEU A 265 17.43 5.31 -10.22
CA LEU A 265 15.98 5.26 -9.94
C LEU A 265 15.54 3.89 -9.42
N GLN A 266 15.10 3.78 -8.16
CA GLN A 266 14.60 2.53 -7.60
C GLN A 266 13.17 2.24 -8.09
N GLY A 267 12.30 3.25 -8.03
CA GLY A 267 10.87 3.06 -8.18
C GLY A 267 10.03 4.32 -8.05
N PHE A 268 8.72 4.10 -8.08
CA PHE A 268 7.68 5.13 -7.98
C PHE A 268 6.88 4.96 -6.68
N LEU A 269 6.52 6.08 -6.06
CA LEU A 269 5.61 6.16 -4.91
C LEU A 269 4.34 6.90 -5.35
N ILE A 270 3.21 6.20 -5.41
CA ILE A 270 2.00 6.69 -6.06
C ILE A 270 0.92 6.95 -5.02
N PHE A 271 0.52 8.21 -4.88
CA PHE A 271 -0.43 8.68 -3.85
C PHE A 271 -1.76 9.00 -4.51
N HIS A 272 -2.82 8.27 -4.16
CA HIS A 272 -4.12 8.37 -4.82
C HIS A 272 -5.28 7.94 -3.90
N SER A 273 -6.52 8.06 -4.40
CA SER A 273 -7.72 7.61 -3.70
C SER A 273 -8.52 6.64 -4.56
N PHE A 274 -8.95 5.51 -4.01
CA PHE A 274 -9.84 4.59 -4.70
C PHE A 274 -11.23 5.19 -5.00
N GLY A 275 -11.69 6.14 -4.17
CA GLY A 275 -13.02 6.73 -4.29
C GLY A 275 -13.18 7.77 -5.43
N GLY A 276 -12.20 8.66 -5.61
CA GLY A 276 -12.27 9.76 -6.58
C GLY A 276 -12.06 9.30 -8.03
N GLY A 277 -12.74 9.93 -8.99
CA GLY A 277 -12.68 9.53 -10.41
C GLY A 277 -11.28 9.65 -11.03
N THR A 278 -10.58 10.75 -10.73
CA THR A 278 -9.17 10.96 -11.12
C THR A 278 -8.24 10.02 -10.35
N GLY A 279 -8.39 9.93 -9.03
CA GLY A 279 -7.55 9.07 -8.17
C GLY A 279 -7.68 7.56 -8.46
N SER A 280 -8.77 7.12 -9.08
CA SER A 280 -8.99 5.74 -9.52
C SER A 280 -8.60 5.56 -11.00
N GLY A 281 -9.38 6.12 -11.91
CA GLY A 281 -9.24 5.89 -13.35
C GLY A 281 -7.91 6.34 -13.95
N PHE A 282 -7.43 7.53 -13.58
CA PHE A 282 -6.16 8.03 -14.10
C PHE A 282 -4.96 7.29 -13.49
N THR A 283 -5.05 6.88 -12.21
CA THR A 283 -3.99 6.07 -11.59
C THR A 283 -3.86 4.72 -12.27
N SER A 284 -4.97 4.02 -12.55
CA SER A 284 -4.96 2.77 -13.31
C SER A 284 -4.31 2.92 -14.69
N LEU A 285 -4.75 3.94 -15.46
CA LEU A 285 -4.18 4.25 -16.77
C LEU A 285 -2.67 4.57 -16.69
N LEU A 286 -2.24 5.30 -15.66
CA LEU A 286 -0.83 5.61 -15.43
C LEU A 286 -0.03 4.36 -15.03
N MET A 287 -0.59 3.46 -14.22
CA MET A 287 0.06 2.24 -13.75
C MET A 287 0.32 1.23 -14.87
N GLU A 288 -0.61 1.08 -15.82
CA GLU A 288 -0.37 0.34 -17.07
C GLU A 288 0.84 0.90 -17.82
N ARG A 289 0.87 2.21 -18.03
CA ARG A 289 1.90 2.89 -18.85
C ARG A 289 3.27 2.87 -18.17
N LEU A 290 3.33 3.10 -16.86
CA LEU A 290 4.55 2.95 -16.07
C LEU A 290 5.04 1.49 -16.05
N SER A 291 4.14 0.50 -16.13
CA SER A 291 4.53 -0.91 -16.22
C SER A 291 5.07 -1.30 -17.61
N VAL A 292 4.60 -0.64 -18.68
CA VAL A 292 5.17 -0.77 -20.03
C VAL A 292 6.55 -0.12 -20.14
N ASP A 293 6.69 1.15 -19.75
CA ASP A 293 7.94 1.91 -19.88
C ASP A 293 9.01 1.48 -18.86
N TYR A 294 8.58 1.18 -17.62
CA TYR A 294 9.46 0.97 -16.46
C TYR A 294 9.21 -0.36 -15.74
N GLY A 295 8.74 -1.41 -16.41
CA GLY A 295 8.36 -2.72 -15.82
C GLY A 295 9.43 -3.53 -15.05
N LYS A 296 10.61 -2.95 -14.78
CA LYS A 296 11.62 -3.48 -13.83
C LYS A 296 11.76 -2.63 -12.55
N LYS A 297 11.00 -1.55 -12.42
CA LYS A 297 11.04 -0.62 -11.29
C LYS A 297 9.87 -0.90 -10.35
N SER A 298 10.15 -0.89 -9.05
CA SER A 298 9.11 -1.11 -8.03
C SER A 298 8.13 0.06 -8.00
N LYS A 299 6.84 -0.23 -7.84
CA LYS A 299 5.75 0.75 -7.76
C LYS A 299 4.99 0.48 -6.47
N LEU A 300 5.11 1.39 -5.51
CA LEU A 300 4.39 1.33 -4.23
C LEU A 300 3.24 2.31 -4.25
N GLU A 301 2.05 1.87 -3.85
CA GLU A 301 0.87 2.72 -3.76
C GLU A 301 0.58 3.12 -2.31
N PHE A 302 0.14 4.36 -2.13
CA PHE A 302 -0.51 4.86 -0.91
C PHE A 302 -1.95 5.19 -1.28
N ALA A 303 -2.83 4.22 -1.03
CA ALA A 303 -4.19 4.22 -1.52
C ALA A 303 -5.18 4.59 -0.41
N ILE A 304 -5.85 5.75 -0.55
CA ILE A 304 -6.91 6.15 0.36
C ILE A 304 -8.16 5.30 0.09
N TYR A 305 -8.59 4.58 1.12
CA TYR A 305 -9.76 3.72 1.12
C TYR A 305 -11.03 4.50 1.54
N PRO A 306 -12.18 4.33 0.84
CA PRO A 306 -13.37 5.14 1.05
C PRO A 306 -14.16 4.78 2.33
N ALA A 307 -14.36 5.78 3.19
CA ALA A 307 -15.06 5.67 4.46
C ALA A 307 -16.50 6.21 4.35
N PRO A 308 -17.55 5.42 4.67
CA PRO A 308 -18.94 5.82 4.40
C PRO A 308 -19.43 7.06 5.19
N GLN A 309 -18.75 7.46 6.27
CA GLN A 309 -19.04 8.68 7.04
C GLN A 309 -18.34 9.94 6.50
N VAL A 310 -17.31 9.78 5.67
CA VAL A 310 -16.48 10.86 5.09
C VAL A 310 -16.55 10.87 3.54
N SER A 311 -17.28 9.90 2.98
CA SER A 311 -17.59 9.71 1.57
C SER A 311 -18.33 10.93 1.00
N THR A 312 -17.89 11.41 -0.16
CA THR A 312 -18.52 12.53 -0.87
C THR A 312 -19.22 12.08 -2.15
N ALA A 313 -18.90 10.88 -2.67
CA ALA A 313 -19.51 10.34 -3.88
C ALA A 313 -20.15 8.95 -3.65
N VAL A 314 -21.42 8.83 -4.02
CA VAL A 314 -22.22 7.59 -3.89
C VAL A 314 -21.62 6.41 -4.67
N VAL A 315 -20.82 6.69 -5.70
CA VAL A 315 -20.25 5.69 -6.62
C VAL A 315 -18.81 5.25 -6.26
N GLU A 316 -18.27 5.70 -5.12
CA GLU A 316 -16.93 5.30 -4.64
C GLU A 316 -16.67 3.77 -4.67
N PRO A 317 -17.63 2.87 -4.33
CA PRO A 317 -17.39 1.42 -4.43
C PRO A 317 -17.13 0.94 -5.85
N TYR A 318 -17.76 1.53 -6.88
CA TYR A 318 -17.49 1.17 -8.28
C TYR A 318 -16.08 1.58 -8.68
N ASN A 319 -15.71 2.84 -8.42
CA ASN A 319 -14.37 3.35 -8.72
C ASN A 319 -13.29 2.51 -8.03
N SER A 320 -13.57 2.04 -6.81
CA SER A 320 -12.64 1.25 -6.00
C SER A 320 -12.44 -0.18 -6.51
N ILE A 321 -13.51 -0.90 -6.91
CA ILE A 321 -13.37 -2.23 -7.54
C ILE A 321 -12.59 -2.12 -8.86
N LEU A 322 -12.97 -1.16 -9.72
CA LEU A 322 -12.39 -1.00 -11.05
C LEU A 322 -10.90 -0.64 -11.00
N THR A 323 -10.49 0.25 -10.09
CA THR A 323 -9.08 0.58 -9.93
C THR A 323 -8.28 -0.54 -9.27
N THR A 324 -8.83 -1.22 -8.25
CA THR A 324 -8.13 -2.35 -7.60
C THR A 324 -7.87 -3.46 -8.60
N HIS A 325 -8.86 -3.86 -9.40
CA HIS A 325 -8.70 -4.87 -10.45
C HIS A 325 -7.59 -4.51 -11.46
N THR A 326 -7.59 -3.28 -11.96
CA THR A 326 -6.62 -2.83 -12.98
C THR A 326 -5.23 -2.53 -12.43
N THR A 327 -5.07 -2.14 -11.16
CA THR A 327 -3.74 -2.01 -10.55
C THR A 327 -3.19 -3.31 -9.97
N LEU A 328 -4.00 -4.37 -9.80
CA LEU A 328 -3.59 -5.63 -9.16
C LEU A 328 -2.42 -6.35 -9.86
N GLU A 329 -2.32 -6.28 -11.21
CA GLU A 329 -1.19 -6.83 -11.96
C GLU A 329 0.00 -5.86 -12.12
N HIS A 330 -0.12 -4.64 -11.58
CA HIS A 330 0.84 -3.56 -11.80
C HIS A 330 1.48 -3.03 -10.51
N SER A 331 0.77 -3.07 -9.38
CA SER A 331 1.30 -2.69 -8.07
C SER A 331 2.23 -3.75 -7.50
N ASP A 332 3.37 -3.33 -6.94
CA ASP A 332 4.30 -4.23 -6.25
C ASP A 332 3.95 -4.40 -4.77
N CYS A 333 3.30 -3.39 -4.16
CA CYS A 333 2.78 -3.36 -2.80
C CYS A 333 1.97 -2.07 -2.56
N ALA A 334 0.75 -2.20 -2.00
CA ALA A 334 -0.20 -1.12 -1.83
C ALA A 334 -0.59 -0.91 -0.36
N PHE A 335 -0.18 0.21 0.22
CA PHE A 335 -0.52 0.61 1.57
C PHE A 335 -1.92 1.22 1.60
N MET A 336 -2.89 0.46 2.09
CA MET A 336 -4.28 0.92 2.26
C MET A 336 -4.44 1.82 3.49
N VAL A 337 -5.16 2.92 3.32
CA VAL A 337 -5.31 3.99 4.32
C VAL A 337 -6.79 4.39 4.43
N ASP A 338 -7.47 3.93 5.48
CA ASP A 338 -8.90 4.11 5.72
C ASP A 338 -9.20 5.43 6.45
N ASN A 339 -9.95 6.30 5.77
CA ASN A 339 -10.40 7.57 6.33
C ASN A 339 -11.25 7.39 7.62
N GLU A 340 -11.98 6.28 7.79
CA GLU A 340 -12.79 6.02 8.98
C GLU A 340 -11.88 5.75 10.19
N ALA A 341 -10.87 4.91 9.99
CA ALA A 341 -9.91 4.54 11.03
C ALA A 341 -9.08 5.74 11.49
N ILE A 342 -8.59 6.56 10.56
CA ILE A 342 -7.84 7.78 10.89
C ILE A 342 -8.74 8.82 11.58
N TYR A 343 -9.99 9.01 11.14
CA TYR A 343 -10.93 9.90 11.81
C TYR A 343 -11.21 9.44 13.25
N ASP A 344 -11.44 8.14 13.46
CA ASP A 344 -11.59 7.55 14.80
C ASP A 344 -10.33 7.71 15.65
N ILE A 345 -9.11 7.58 15.09
CA ILE A 345 -7.84 7.81 15.80
C ILE A 345 -7.68 9.28 16.19
N CYS A 346 -7.84 10.22 15.26
CA CYS A 346 -7.76 11.66 15.55
C CYS A 346 -8.75 12.09 16.64
N ARG A 347 -9.97 11.53 16.62
CA ARG A 347 -11.00 11.83 17.62
C ARG A 347 -10.73 11.24 19.00
N ARG A 348 -10.09 10.07 19.10
CA ARG A 348 -9.82 9.38 20.38
C ARG A 348 -8.47 9.77 21.00
N ASN A 349 -7.44 9.96 20.20
CA ASN A 349 -6.06 10.12 20.65
C ASN A 349 -5.57 11.59 20.64
N LEU A 350 -6.16 12.42 19.78
CA LEU A 350 -5.84 13.86 19.66
C LEU A 350 -6.94 14.76 20.24
N ASP A 351 -8.03 14.17 20.77
CA ASP A 351 -9.18 14.84 21.37
C ASP A 351 -9.97 15.79 20.43
N ILE A 352 -9.75 15.68 19.11
CA ILE A 352 -10.37 16.54 18.11
C ILE A 352 -11.81 16.07 17.86
N GLU A 353 -12.83 16.87 18.26
CA GLU A 353 -14.24 16.49 18.06
C GLU A 353 -14.63 16.25 16.59
N ARG A 354 -14.05 17.04 15.68
CA ARG A 354 -14.31 17.02 14.23
C ARG A 354 -13.01 17.19 13.43
N PRO A 355 -12.23 16.11 13.22
CA PRO A 355 -11.05 16.13 12.36
C PRO A 355 -11.35 16.66 10.96
N THR A 356 -10.48 17.54 10.47
CA THR A 356 -10.49 18.03 9.07
C THR A 356 -9.49 17.24 8.22
N TYR A 357 -9.59 17.30 6.89
CA TYR A 357 -8.60 16.67 6.00
C TYR A 357 -7.16 17.12 6.31
N THR A 358 -6.94 18.35 6.79
CA THR A 358 -5.61 18.81 7.23
C THR A 358 -5.07 18.01 8.41
N ASN A 359 -5.93 17.61 9.37
CA ASN A 359 -5.51 16.77 10.50
C ASN A 359 -5.26 15.33 10.04
N LEU A 360 -6.13 14.78 9.19
CA LEU A 360 -5.98 13.43 8.62
C LEU A 360 -4.67 13.34 7.81
N ASN A 361 -4.44 14.27 6.88
CA ASN A 361 -3.27 14.29 5.99
C ASN A 361 -1.96 14.52 6.74
N ARG A 362 -1.97 15.21 7.89
CA ARG A 362 -0.80 15.32 8.77
C ARG A 362 -0.45 13.99 9.45
N LEU A 363 -1.45 13.22 9.89
CA LEU A 363 -1.21 11.88 10.42
C LEU A 363 -0.75 10.91 9.32
N ILE A 364 -1.35 10.97 8.11
CA ILE A 364 -0.87 10.22 6.94
C ILE A 364 0.57 10.61 6.58
N GLY A 365 0.89 11.91 6.56
CA GLY A 365 2.24 12.41 6.30
C GLY A 365 3.28 11.83 7.28
N GLN A 366 2.94 11.74 8.57
CA GLN A 366 3.80 11.12 9.59
C GLN A 366 4.05 9.62 9.31
N ILE A 367 3.01 8.91 8.87
CA ILE A 367 3.06 7.48 8.53
C ILE A 367 3.92 7.27 7.28
N VAL A 368 3.62 7.96 6.18
CA VAL A 368 4.40 7.95 4.93
C VAL A 368 5.86 8.34 5.19
N SER A 369 6.08 9.33 6.07
CA SER A 369 7.43 9.72 6.50
C SER A 369 8.15 8.58 7.21
N SER A 370 7.48 7.86 8.12
CA SER A 370 8.08 6.72 8.82
C SER A 370 8.38 5.52 7.92
N ILE A 371 7.59 5.30 6.86
CA ILE A 371 7.82 4.24 5.85
C ILE A 371 8.98 4.61 4.94
N THR A 372 9.05 5.86 4.47
CA THR A 372 10.13 6.37 3.61
C THR A 372 11.42 6.72 4.37
N ALA A 373 11.41 6.67 5.71
CA ALA A 373 12.56 7.07 6.54
C ALA A 373 13.81 6.20 6.32
N SER A 374 13.67 4.96 5.84
CA SER A 374 14.81 4.08 5.48
C SER A 374 15.46 4.41 4.13
N LEU A 375 14.83 5.28 3.34
CA LEU A 375 15.30 5.72 2.01
C LEU A 375 15.90 7.14 2.05
N ARG A 376 15.52 7.94 3.05
CA ARG A 376 15.90 9.36 3.22
C ARG A 376 16.99 9.60 4.27
N PHE A 377 17.26 8.62 5.12
CA PHE A 377 18.28 8.67 6.17
C PHE A 377 19.05 7.35 6.21
N ASP A 378 20.29 7.38 6.67
CA ASP A 378 21.00 6.16 7.07
C ASP A 378 20.53 5.68 8.46
N GLY A 379 20.63 4.38 8.69
CA GLY A 379 20.04 3.67 9.82
C GLY A 379 20.67 2.29 10.01
N ALA A 380 20.45 1.70 11.19
CA ALA A 380 21.13 0.44 11.54
C ALA A 380 20.60 -0.78 10.76
N LEU A 381 19.37 -0.69 10.25
CA LEU A 381 18.76 -1.61 9.29
C LEU A 381 17.87 -0.78 8.35
N ASN A 382 18.40 -0.46 7.17
CA ASN A 382 17.65 0.21 6.10
C ASN A 382 16.91 -0.83 5.26
N VAL A 383 15.64 -0.55 4.94
CA VAL A 383 14.78 -1.37 4.07
C VAL A 383 14.59 -0.61 2.76
N ASP A 384 15.03 -1.20 1.64
CA ASP A 384 14.85 -0.69 0.27
C ASP A 384 13.42 -0.90 -0.27
N LEU A 385 13.04 -0.20 -1.35
CA LEU A 385 11.75 -0.41 -2.04
C LEU A 385 11.51 -1.89 -2.43
N THR A 386 12.53 -2.54 -3.00
CA THR A 386 12.46 -3.98 -3.36
C THR A 386 12.51 -4.89 -2.13
N GLU A 387 13.04 -4.42 -1.00
CA GLU A 387 12.94 -5.15 0.26
C GLU A 387 11.54 -5.07 0.88
N PHE A 388 10.76 -3.99 0.69
CA PHE A 388 9.35 -4.00 1.12
C PHE A 388 8.56 -5.11 0.43
N GLN A 389 8.72 -5.28 -0.88
CA GLN A 389 8.11 -6.38 -1.63
C GLN A 389 8.55 -7.75 -1.09
N THR A 390 9.86 -8.02 -1.01
CA THR A 390 10.37 -9.34 -0.57
C THR A 390 10.15 -9.65 0.92
N ASN A 391 9.91 -8.64 1.77
CA ASN A 391 9.60 -8.82 3.19
C ASN A 391 8.11 -8.87 3.51
N LEU A 392 7.24 -8.18 2.75
CA LEU A 392 5.81 -8.04 3.06
C LEU A 392 4.88 -8.77 2.10
N VAL A 393 5.34 -9.18 0.91
CA VAL A 393 4.49 -9.75 -0.16
C VAL A 393 4.92 -11.19 -0.48
N PRO A 394 4.34 -12.21 0.17
CA PRO A 394 4.66 -13.63 -0.09
C PRO A 394 4.11 -14.12 -1.44
N TYR A 395 2.98 -13.54 -1.88
CA TYR A 395 2.26 -13.90 -3.10
C TYR A 395 1.90 -12.61 -3.86
N PRO A 396 2.14 -12.51 -5.18
CA PRO A 396 1.98 -11.23 -5.91
C PRO A 396 0.59 -10.58 -5.85
N ARG A 397 -0.50 -11.34 -5.69
CA ARG A 397 -1.86 -10.78 -5.52
C ARG A 397 -2.16 -10.31 -4.09
N ILE A 398 -1.46 -10.85 -3.09
CA ILE A 398 -1.66 -10.53 -1.66
C ILE A 398 -0.62 -9.48 -1.25
N HIS A 399 -0.71 -8.30 -1.87
CA HIS A 399 0.27 -7.22 -1.74
C HIS A 399 -0.22 -6.00 -0.94
N PHE A 400 -1.28 -6.18 -0.14
CA PHE A 400 -1.90 -5.12 0.67
C PHE A 400 -1.55 -5.25 2.17
N PRO A 401 -0.39 -4.76 2.65
CA PRO A 401 -0.07 -4.75 4.07
C PRO A 401 -0.88 -3.68 4.82
N LEU A 402 -1.40 -4.05 5.99
CA LEU A 402 -1.96 -3.10 6.94
C LEU A 402 -0.86 -2.21 7.52
N VAL A 403 -1.19 -0.93 7.70
CA VAL A 403 -0.33 0.05 8.37
C VAL A 403 -0.87 0.32 9.78
N THR A 404 0.01 0.48 10.76
CA THR A 404 -0.34 0.83 12.14
C THR A 404 0.78 1.67 12.75
N TYR A 405 0.44 2.81 13.37
CA TYR A 405 1.44 3.77 13.88
C TYR A 405 1.23 4.02 15.37
N ALA A 406 2.32 3.98 16.14
CA ALA A 406 2.31 4.28 17.56
C ALA A 406 3.57 5.05 17.99
N PRO A 407 3.48 5.98 18.94
CA PRO A 407 2.25 6.44 19.60
C PRO A 407 1.60 7.62 18.86
N VAL A 408 0.28 7.74 18.97
CA VAL A 408 -0.48 8.93 18.56
C VAL A 408 -0.96 9.62 19.84
N ILE A 409 -0.46 10.83 20.12
CA ILE A 409 -0.70 11.58 21.35
C ILE A 409 -0.92 13.07 21.00
N SER A 410 -1.96 13.68 21.57
CA SER A 410 -2.21 15.13 21.51
C SER A 410 -1.03 15.94 22.04
N ALA A 411 -0.70 17.06 21.38
CA ALA A 411 0.32 18.00 21.83
C ALA A 411 0.13 18.48 23.29
N GLU A 412 -1.10 18.51 23.81
CA GLU A 412 -1.38 18.89 25.21
C GLU A 412 -0.98 17.79 26.22
N LYS A 413 -1.11 16.50 25.83
CA LYS A 413 -0.83 15.35 26.70
C LYS A 413 0.65 14.96 26.73
N ALA A 414 1.48 15.58 25.89
CA ALA A 414 2.89 15.25 25.64
C ALA A 414 3.78 15.17 26.90
N TYR A 415 3.44 15.88 27.98
CA TYR A 415 4.26 15.97 29.19
C TYR A 415 4.00 14.85 30.22
N HIS A 416 2.93 14.07 30.07
CA HIS A 416 2.49 13.12 31.09
C HIS A 416 3.01 11.69 30.90
N GLU A 417 3.34 11.27 29.68
CA GLU A 417 3.68 9.88 29.36
C GLU A 417 4.94 9.77 28.49
N GLN A 418 6.01 9.21 29.05
CA GLN A 418 7.18 8.76 28.29
C GLN A 418 7.09 7.25 28.03
N LEU A 419 6.39 6.87 26.96
CA LEU A 419 6.22 5.48 26.58
C LEU A 419 7.57 4.80 26.29
N SER A 420 7.74 3.58 26.80
CA SER A 420 8.89 2.71 26.51
C SER A 420 8.76 2.07 25.13
N VAL A 421 9.86 1.48 24.65
CA VAL A 421 9.86 0.67 23.41
C VAL A 421 8.81 -0.44 23.51
N ALA A 422 8.71 -1.14 24.64
CA ALA A 422 7.75 -2.22 24.83
C ALA A 422 6.29 -1.75 24.75
N GLU A 423 5.95 -0.57 25.29
CA GLU A 423 4.58 -0.04 25.23
C GLU A 423 4.19 0.36 23.80
N ILE A 424 5.06 1.06 23.06
CA ILE A 424 4.77 1.41 21.65
C ILE A 424 4.72 0.17 20.75
N THR A 425 5.56 -0.84 20.99
CA THR A 425 5.48 -2.16 20.32
C THR A 425 4.17 -2.88 20.62
N ASN A 426 3.64 -2.77 21.85
CA ASN A 426 2.35 -3.36 22.22
C ASN A 426 1.18 -2.63 21.54
N ALA A 427 1.19 -1.29 21.50
CA ALA A 427 0.16 -0.47 20.88
C ALA A 427 -0.01 -0.75 19.37
N CYS A 428 1.03 -1.20 18.67
CA CYS A 428 0.93 -1.66 17.27
C CYS A 428 0.04 -2.90 17.08
N PHE A 429 -0.23 -3.69 18.12
CA PHE A 429 -1.10 -4.88 18.02
C PHE A 429 -2.50 -4.64 18.61
N GLU A 430 -2.87 -3.37 18.82
CA GLU A 430 -4.21 -2.97 19.24
C GLU A 430 -5.00 -2.49 18.01
N PRO A 431 -6.18 -3.08 17.70
CA PRO A 431 -7.03 -2.66 16.59
C PRO A 431 -7.39 -1.16 16.61
N ALA A 432 -7.34 -0.55 17.80
CA ALA A 432 -7.60 0.86 18.02
C ALA A 432 -6.66 1.83 17.25
N ASN A 433 -5.42 1.42 16.94
CA ASN A 433 -4.38 2.27 16.36
C ASN A 433 -4.10 1.97 14.87
N GLN A 434 -4.86 1.06 14.27
CA GLN A 434 -4.63 0.59 12.89
C GLN A 434 -5.23 1.55 11.86
N MET A 435 -4.62 1.62 10.68
CA MET A 435 -5.03 2.52 9.60
C MET A 435 -6.06 1.93 8.65
N VAL A 436 -6.59 0.74 8.94
CA VAL A 436 -7.73 0.11 8.23
C VAL A 436 -8.62 -0.56 9.26
N LYS A 437 -9.95 -0.45 9.10
CA LYS A 437 -10.91 -1.01 10.04
C LYS A 437 -11.12 -2.51 9.81
N CYS A 438 -10.43 -3.36 10.55
CA CYS A 438 -10.56 -4.83 10.59
C CYS A 438 -10.17 -5.35 11.99
N ASP A 439 -10.51 -6.59 12.37
CA ASP A 439 -9.92 -7.23 13.56
C ASP A 439 -8.85 -8.29 13.14
N PRO A 440 -7.55 -8.01 13.35
CA PRO A 440 -6.47 -8.95 13.06
C PRO A 440 -6.54 -10.26 13.84
N ARG A 441 -7.41 -10.38 14.85
CA ARG A 441 -7.63 -11.62 15.61
C ARG A 441 -8.45 -12.67 14.85
N HIS A 442 -9.17 -12.26 13.81
CA HIS A 442 -9.86 -13.18 12.89
C HIS A 442 -8.96 -13.64 11.73
N GLY A 443 -7.84 -12.96 11.51
CA GLY A 443 -6.87 -13.28 10.47
C GLY A 443 -5.56 -13.86 11.00
N LYS A 444 -4.67 -14.21 10.07
CA LYS A 444 -3.31 -14.69 10.37
C LYS A 444 -2.28 -13.78 9.72
N TYR A 445 -1.23 -13.48 10.47
CA TYR A 445 -0.10 -12.68 10.01
C TYR A 445 0.80 -13.51 9.09
N MET A 446 0.98 -13.05 7.86
CA MET A 446 1.94 -13.60 6.91
C MET A 446 3.33 -12.97 7.10
N ALA A 447 3.36 -11.66 7.35
CA ALA A 447 4.58 -10.89 7.54
C ALA A 447 4.33 -9.67 8.43
N CYS A 448 5.33 -9.26 9.19
CA CYS A 448 5.33 -8.05 10.02
C CYS A 448 6.70 -7.37 9.95
N CYS A 449 6.74 -6.12 9.51
CA CYS A 449 7.90 -5.24 9.60
C CYS A 449 7.62 -4.14 10.62
N MET A 450 8.57 -3.89 11.53
CA MET A 450 8.48 -2.83 12.52
C MET A 450 9.58 -1.79 12.27
N LEU A 451 9.19 -0.59 11.86
CA LEU A 451 10.07 0.53 11.53
C LEU A 451 10.10 1.51 12.71
N TYR A 452 11.15 1.43 13.51
CA TYR A 452 11.36 2.29 14.68
C TYR A 452 12.12 3.58 14.29
N ARG A 453 11.69 4.71 14.85
CA ARG A 453 12.37 6.01 14.72
C ARG A 453 12.66 6.63 16.09
N GLY A 454 13.84 7.21 16.27
CA GLY A 454 14.27 7.95 17.46
C GLY A 454 15.07 7.13 18.48
N ASP A 455 14.95 7.48 19.76
CA ASP A 455 15.66 6.83 20.88
C ASP A 455 15.15 5.40 21.11
N VAL A 456 15.74 4.44 20.39
CA VAL A 456 15.33 3.03 20.41
C VAL A 456 16.55 2.12 20.44
N VAL A 457 16.73 1.41 21.55
CA VAL A 457 17.83 0.45 21.74
C VAL A 457 17.47 -0.90 21.09
N PRO A 458 18.30 -1.46 20.18
CA PRO A 458 17.97 -2.72 19.49
C PRO A 458 17.73 -3.92 20.43
N LYS A 459 18.35 -3.93 21.61
CA LYS A 459 18.12 -4.95 22.65
C LYS A 459 16.66 -4.97 23.12
N ASP A 460 16.08 -3.78 23.32
CA ASP A 460 14.76 -3.63 23.94
C ASP A 460 13.66 -3.90 22.90
N VAL A 461 13.90 -3.59 21.63
CA VAL A 461 13.07 -4.05 20.50
C VAL A 461 13.02 -5.58 20.43
N ASN A 462 14.17 -6.25 20.54
CA ASN A 462 14.21 -7.72 20.54
C ASN A 462 13.49 -8.33 21.75
N ALA A 463 13.59 -7.70 22.93
CA ALA A 463 12.84 -8.11 24.12
C ALA A 463 11.33 -7.92 23.94
N ALA A 464 10.89 -6.77 23.43
CA ALA A 464 9.48 -6.48 23.17
C ALA A 464 8.88 -7.44 22.12
N ILE A 465 9.60 -7.72 21.03
CA ILE A 465 9.17 -8.70 20.01
C ILE A 465 9.12 -10.12 20.59
N ALA A 466 10.03 -10.50 21.50
CA ALA A 466 9.95 -11.78 22.20
C ALA A 466 8.70 -11.88 23.09
N THR A 467 8.32 -10.81 23.79
CA THR A 467 7.05 -10.74 24.56
C THR A 467 5.82 -10.76 23.66
N ILE A 468 5.86 -10.09 22.50
CA ILE A 468 4.78 -10.15 21.50
C ILE A 468 4.57 -11.58 21.00
N LYS A 469 5.64 -12.31 20.69
CA LYS A 469 5.59 -13.69 20.19
C LYS A 469 5.04 -14.72 21.19
N THR A 470 4.89 -14.40 22.47
CA THR A 470 4.21 -15.29 23.44
C THR A 470 2.72 -15.01 23.59
N LYS A 471 2.18 -13.96 22.97
CA LYS A 471 0.75 -13.64 23.00
C LYS A 471 -0.04 -14.52 22.03
N ARG A 472 -0.91 -15.39 22.57
CA ARG A 472 -1.82 -16.26 21.78
C ARG A 472 -2.79 -15.51 20.84
N SER A 473 -2.97 -14.20 21.02
CA SER A 473 -3.81 -13.35 20.18
C SER A 473 -3.14 -12.89 18.87
N ILE A 474 -1.89 -13.29 18.62
CA ILE A 474 -1.12 -12.91 17.44
C ILE A 474 -0.66 -14.19 16.76
N GLN A 475 -1.47 -14.67 15.81
CA GLN A 475 -1.23 -15.92 15.10
C GLN A 475 -0.51 -15.64 13.77
N PHE A 476 0.59 -16.35 13.53
CA PHE A 476 1.27 -16.36 12.25
C PHE A 476 0.88 -17.61 11.46
N VAL A 477 0.91 -17.52 10.14
CA VAL A 477 0.74 -18.68 9.24
C VAL A 477 1.85 -19.73 9.48
N ASP A 478 1.50 -21.02 9.41
CA ASP A 478 2.39 -22.17 9.66
C ASP A 478 3.78 -22.05 9.02
N TRP A 479 3.80 -21.55 7.77
CA TRP A 479 4.99 -21.48 6.93
C TRP A 479 5.86 -20.23 7.18
N CYS A 480 5.44 -19.31 8.06
CA CYS A 480 6.20 -18.09 8.41
C CYS A 480 6.43 -17.91 9.94
N PRO A 481 7.04 -18.89 10.63
CA PRO A 481 7.23 -18.84 12.10
C PRO A 481 8.19 -17.74 12.60
N THR A 482 8.90 -17.06 11.70
CA THR A 482 9.89 -16.01 12.01
C THR A 482 9.60 -14.68 11.32
N GLY A 483 8.35 -14.43 10.90
CA GLY A 483 7.91 -13.28 10.10
C GLY A 483 8.01 -11.87 10.71
N PHE A 484 8.97 -11.59 11.59
CA PHE A 484 9.28 -10.25 12.10
C PHE A 484 10.56 -9.68 11.47
N LYS A 485 10.43 -8.53 10.80
CA LYS A 485 11.53 -7.68 10.33
C LYS A 485 11.58 -6.39 11.16
N VAL A 486 12.77 -5.81 11.31
CA VAL A 486 13.01 -4.65 12.17
C VAL A 486 13.89 -3.64 11.44
N GLY A 487 13.38 -2.44 11.21
CA GLY A 487 14.16 -1.26 10.82
C GLY A 487 14.35 -0.34 12.02
N ILE A 488 15.54 0.27 12.17
CA ILE A 488 15.81 1.24 13.23
C ILE A 488 16.57 2.44 12.64
N ASN A 489 15.95 3.60 12.72
CA ASN A 489 16.52 4.90 12.37
C ASN A 489 16.60 5.76 13.64
N TYR A 490 17.77 6.30 13.96
CA TYR A 490 17.99 7.05 15.19
C TYR A 490 17.47 8.50 15.15
N GLN A 491 17.11 9.02 13.99
CA GLN A 491 16.50 10.35 13.82
C GLN A 491 15.11 10.37 14.50
N PRO A 492 14.87 11.23 15.51
CA PRO A 492 13.57 11.33 16.16
C PRO A 492 12.46 11.74 15.17
N PRO A 493 11.21 11.30 15.39
CA PRO A 493 10.07 11.77 14.61
C PRO A 493 9.93 13.30 14.72
N THR A 494 9.98 13.99 13.58
CA THR A 494 9.67 15.43 13.52
C THR A 494 8.14 15.61 13.52
N VAL A 495 7.66 16.78 13.90
CA VAL A 495 6.23 17.16 13.80
C VAL A 495 6.12 18.55 13.19
N VAL A 496 5.06 18.77 12.41
CA VAL A 496 4.76 20.07 11.80
C VAL A 496 4.48 21.12 12.88
N PRO A 497 5.08 22.33 12.83
CA PRO A 497 4.71 23.44 13.72
C PRO A 497 3.23 23.80 13.59
N GLY A 498 2.50 23.84 14.71
CA GLY A 498 1.04 23.99 14.70
C GLY A 498 0.29 22.75 14.18
N GLY A 499 0.94 21.57 14.21
CA GLY A 499 0.32 20.26 14.11
C GLY A 499 -0.20 19.76 15.47
N ASP A 500 -1.14 18.82 15.41
CA ASP A 500 -1.89 18.30 16.57
C ASP A 500 -1.08 17.25 17.37
N LEU A 501 0.00 16.73 16.79
CA LEU A 501 0.84 15.66 17.34
C LEU A 501 1.90 16.17 18.32
N ALA A 502 2.03 15.48 19.46
CA ALA A 502 3.12 15.65 20.40
C ALA A 502 4.51 15.37 19.80
N LYS A 503 5.53 16.11 20.26
CA LYS A 503 6.94 15.76 20.01
C LYS A 503 7.31 14.54 20.86
N VAL A 504 7.54 13.41 20.21
CA VAL A 504 7.88 12.14 20.86
C VAL A 504 9.34 11.75 20.62
N GLN A 505 10.01 11.20 21.64
CA GLN A 505 11.42 10.77 21.53
C GLN A 505 11.59 9.50 20.68
N ARG A 506 10.53 8.70 20.55
CA ARG A 506 10.48 7.48 19.76
C ARG A 506 9.09 7.22 19.22
N ALA A 507 9.02 6.63 18.04
CA ALA A 507 7.80 6.07 17.45
C ALA A 507 8.12 4.79 16.66
N VAL A 508 7.07 4.06 16.30
CA VAL A 508 7.13 2.84 15.49
C VAL A 508 5.97 2.81 14.50
N CYS A 509 6.29 2.50 13.25
CA CYS A 509 5.31 2.11 12.25
C CYS A 509 5.41 0.61 12.02
N MET A 510 4.32 -0.11 12.25
CA MET A 510 4.18 -1.50 11.88
C MET A 510 3.52 -1.61 10.50
N LEU A 511 4.12 -2.41 9.64
CA LEU A 511 3.58 -2.83 8.35
C LEU A 511 3.35 -4.34 8.42
N SER A 512 2.10 -4.77 8.39
CA SER A 512 1.75 -6.17 8.61
C SER A 512 0.80 -6.69 7.54
N ASN A 513 1.25 -7.66 6.76
CA ASN A 513 0.39 -8.38 5.83
C ASN A 513 -0.34 -9.48 6.60
N THR A 514 -1.67 -9.41 6.64
CA THR A 514 -2.56 -10.31 7.40
C THR A 514 -3.84 -10.57 6.61
N THR A 515 -4.39 -11.78 6.73
CA THR A 515 -5.62 -12.16 6.01
C THR A 515 -6.86 -11.38 6.48
N ALA A 516 -6.82 -10.73 7.65
CA ALA A 516 -7.92 -9.90 8.16
C ALA A 516 -8.31 -8.72 7.25
N ILE A 517 -7.45 -8.31 6.31
CA ILE A 517 -7.79 -7.26 5.34
C ILE A 517 -8.90 -7.68 4.36
N ALA A 518 -9.18 -8.98 4.22
CA ALA A 518 -10.37 -9.48 3.51
C ALA A 518 -11.68 -8.93 4.11
N GLU A 519 -11.73 -8.61 5.42
CA GLU A 519 -12.88 -7.93 6.03
C GLU A 519 -13.14 -6.54 5.42
N ALA A 520 -12.14 -5.89 4.82
CA ALA A 520 -12.31 -4.61 4.15
C ALA A 520 -12.93 -4.82 2.75
N TRP A 521 -12.35 -5.71 1.95
CA TRP A 521 -12.83 -6.06 0.61
C TRP A 521 -14.30 -6.53 0.63
N ALA A 522 -14.67 -7.42 1.55
CA ALA A 522 -16.05 -7.91 1.66
C ALA A 522 -17.09 -6.81 1.97
N ARG A 523 -16.69 -5.73 2.66
CA ARG A 523 -17.56 -4.56 2.91
C ARG A 523 -17.68 -3.63 1.70
N LEU A 524 -16.77 -3.73 0.75
CA LEU A 524 -16.76 -2.97 -0.50
C LEU A 524 -17.57 -3.71 -1.55
N ASP A 525 -17.28 -5.00 -1.73
CA ASP A 525 -17.98 -5.92 -2.62
C ASP A 525 -19.48 -6.00 -2.29
N HIS A 526 -19.85 -6.06 -1.01
CA HIS A 526 -21.26 -6.00 -0.61
C HIS A 526 -21.96 -4.69 -1.03
N LYS A 527 -21.26 -3.54 -0.99
CA LYS A 527 -21.81 -2.25 -1.47
C LYS A 527 -21.92 -2.22 -2.99
N PHE A 528 -20.92 -2.77 -3.70
CA PHE A 528 -20.93 -2.92 -5.15
C PHE A 528 -22.15 -3.74 -5.58
N ASP A 529 -22.33 -4.93 -5.00
CA ASP A 529 -23.40 -5.87 -5.35
C ASP A 529 -24.79 -5.25 -5.15
N LEU A 530 -24.99 -4.51 -4.05
CA LEU A 530 -26.26 -3.80 -3.76
C LEU A 530 -26.61 -2.72 -4.80
N MET A 531 -25.62 -2.11 -5.46
CA MET A 531 -25.82 -1.12 -6.52
C MET A 531 -25.92 -1.77 -7.90
N TYR A 532 -25.02 -2.71 -8.21
CA TYR A 532 -24.91 -3.38 -9.50
C TYR A 532 -26.11 -4.28 -9.80
N ALA A 533 -26.66 -4.95 -8.78
CA ALA A 533 -27.92 -5.72 -8.90
C ALA A 533 -29.14 -4.87 -9.34
N LYS A 534 -29.05 -3.54 -9.22
CA LYS A 534 -30.05 -2.56 -9.71
C LYS A 534 -29.58 -1.77 -10.93
N ARG A 535 -28.36 -2.04 -11.42
CA ARG A 535 -27.63 -1.25 -12.43
C ARG A 535 -27.64 0.26 -12.14
N ALA A 536 -27.59 0.63 -10.85
CA ALA A 536 -27.56 2.02 -10.42
C ALA A 536 -26.27 2.68 -10.93
N PHE A 537 -26.38 3.90 -11.47
CA PHE A 537 -25.29 4.73 -12.02
C PHE A 537 -24.42 4.15 -13.16
N VAL A 538 -24.52 2.86 -13.51
CA VAL A 538 -23.72 2.18 -14.56
C VAL A 538 -23.71 2.94 -15.91
N HIS A 539 -24.82 3.58 -16.26
CA HIS A 539 -24.94 4.37 -17.50
C HIS A 539 -23.96 5.56 -17.61
N TRP A 540 -23.46 6.11 -16.50
CA TRP A 540 -22.43 7.16 -16.52
C TRP A 540 -21.07 6.62 -16.95
N TYR A 541 -20.78 5.35 -16.65
CA TYR A 541 -19.52 4.71 -17.00
C TYR A 541 -19.55 4.26 -18.47
N VAL A 542 -20.63 3.58 -18.86
CA VAL A 542 -20.84 3.13 -20.25
C VAL A 542 -20.99 4.30 -21.24
N GLY A 543 -21.54 5.43 -20.80
CA GLY A 543 -21.59 6.67 -21.59
C GLY A 543 -20.22 7.30 -21.87
N GLU A 544 -19.18 6.91 -21.12
CA GLU A 544 -17.80 7.42 -21.21
C GLU A 544 -16.84 6.37 -21.82
N GLY A 545 -17.38 5.41 -22.58
CA GLY A 545 -16.60 4.50 -23.41
C GLY A 545 -16.06 3.24 -22.72
N MET A 546 -16.51 2.97 -21.50
CA MET A 546 -16.24 1.73 -20.75
C MET A 546 -17.26 0.64 -21.13
N GLU A 547 -16.86 -0.63 -21.22
CA GLU A 547 -17.80 -1.74 -21.46
C GLU A 547 -18.49 -2.21 -20.17
N GLU A 548 -19.79 -2.54 -20.22
CA GLU A 548 -20.54 -3.03 -19.05
C GLU A 548 -20.00 -4.38 -18.52
N GLY A 549 -19.27 -5.12 -19.36
CA GLY A 549 -18.62 -6.39 -18.99
C GLY A 549 -17.52 -6.22 -17.93
N GLU A 550 -16.77 -5.11 -17.98
CA GLU A 550 -15.64 -4.83 -17.07
C GLU A 550 -16.08 -4.80 -15.59
N PHE A 551 -17.31 -4.36 -15.31
CA PHE A 551 -17.90 -4.43 -13.97
C PHE A 551 -18.01 -5.87 -13.45
N SER A 552 -18.37 -6.81 -14.32
CA SER A 552 -18.45 -8.23 -13.94
C SER A 552 -17.05 -8.83 -13.77
N GLU A 553 -16.13 -8.53 -14.68
CA GLU A 553 -14.75 -9.04 -14.65
C GLU A 553 -13.99 -8.56 -13.41
N ALA A 554 -14.04 -7.27 -13.10
CA ALA A 554 -13.42 -6.71 -11.90
C ALA A 554 -14.04 -7.27 -10.60
N ARG A 555 -15.35 -7.54 -10.60
CA ARG A 555 -16.06 -8.15 -9.46
C ARG A 555 -15.71 -9.64 -9.26
N GLU A 556 -15.49 -10.38 -10.35
CA GLU A 556 -15.03 -11.77 -10.33
C GLU A 556 -13.55 -11.87 -9.88
N ASP A 557 -12.70 -10.91 -10.27
CA ASP A 557 -11.30 -10.87 -9.85
C ASP A 557 -11.13 -10.51 -8.36
N LEU A 558 -11.96 -9.60 -7.83
CA LEU A 558 -12.00 -9.34 -6.38
C LEU A 558 -12.55 -10.54 -5.60
N ALA A 559 -13.57 -11.25 -6.11
CA ALA A 559 -14.02 -12.51 -5.50
C ALA A 559 -12.91 -13.59 -5.49
N ALA A 560 -12.06 -13.62 -6.52
CA ALA A 560 -10.88 -14.48 -6.54
C ALA A 560 -9.81 -14.03 -5.54
N LEU A 561 -9.61 -12.72 -5.33
CA LEU A 561 -8.71 -12.18 -4.32
C LEU A 561 -9.19 -12.46 -2.89
N GLU A 562 -10.49 -12.34 -2.59
CA GLU A 562 -11.06 -12.76 -1.30
C GLU A 562 -10.76 -14.24 -1.03
N LYS A 563 -10.94 -15.09 -2.05
CA LYS A 563 -10.64 -16.51 -1.97
C LYS A 563 -9.14 -16.82 -1.84
N ASP A 564 -8.26 -16.04 -2.46
CA ASP A 564 -6.80 -16.13 -2.24
C ASP A 564 -6.45 -15.85 -0.76
N TYR A 565 -7.15 -14.90 -0.11
CA TYR A 565 -7.01 -14.63 1.33
C TYR A 565 -7.59 -15.74 2.22
N GLU A 566 -8.72 -16.35 1.84
CA GLU A 566 -9.27 -17.52 2.55
C GLU A 566 -8.31 -18.72 2.48
N GLU A 567 -7.80 -19.08 1.29
CA GLU A 567 -6.87 -20.21 1.09
C GLU A 567 -5.55 -20.04 1.85
N VAL A 568 -5.10 -18.81 2.10
CA VAL A 568 -3.92 -18.51 2.93
C VAL A 568 -4.27 -18.42 4.43
N GLY A 569 -5.56 -18.27 4.77
CA GLY A 569 -6.06 -18.29 6.15
C GLY A 569 -6.28 -19.71 6.72
N MET A 570 -6.52 -20.71 5.87
CA MET A 570 -6.63 -22.13 6.27
C MET A 570 -5.28 -22.68 6.78
N ASP A 571 -5.29 -23.53 7.81
CA ASP A 571 -4.06 -24.18 8.28
C ASP A 571 -3.69 -25.39 7.41
N SER A 572 -2.41 -25.78 7.45
CA SER A 572 -1.87 -26.87 6.65
C SER A 572 -2.52 -28.24 6.95
N ILE A 573 -3.29 -28.33 8.03
CA ILE A 573 -3.82 -29.55 8.64
C ILE A 573 -5.28 -29.82 8.22
N ASP A 574 -6.05 -28.76 7.96
CA ASP A 574 -7.49 -28.88 7.63
C ASP A 574 -7.73 -29.55 6.26
N GLY A 575 -6.69 -29.66 5.43
CA GLY A 575 -6.74 -30.28 4.10
C GLY A 575 -6.55 -31.80 4.04
N GLU A 576 -6.22 -32.48 5.15
CA GLU A 576 -6.00 -33.94 5.18
C GLU A 576 -7.04 -34.73 6.02
N GLY A 577 -8.11 -34.08 6.48
CA GLY A 577 -9.12 -34.69 7.37
C GLY A 577 -10.10 -35.68 6.71
N ASP A 578 -10.79 -35.26 5.64
CA ASP A 578 -11.93 -35.99 5.07
C ASP A 578 -11.54 -37.06 4.03
N GLY A 579 -10.64 -37.98 4.40
CA GLY A 579 -10.08 -38.97 3.48
C GLY A 579 -9.86 -40.39 4.04
N ALA A 580 -10.31 -40.69 5.26
CA ALA A 580 -9.83 -41.86 6.01
C ALA A 580 -10.90 -42.65 6.80
N GLU A 581 -12.17 -42.70 6.37
CA GLU A 581 -13.17 -43.58 7.01
C GLU A 581 -14.19 -44.19 6.03
N GLU A 582 -13.76 -45.18 5.24
CA GLU A 582 -14.64 -46.20 4.65
C GLU A 582 -13.87 -47.54 4.60
N TYR A 583 -14.39 -48.57 5.29
CA TYR A 583 -13.74 -49.87 5.54
C TYR A 583 -14.74 -51.03 5.50
#